data_AF-A0A9J7EJE8-F1
#
_entry.id   AF-A0A9J7EJE8-F1
#
_cell.length_a   1.000
_cell.length_b   1.000
_cell.length_c   1.000
_cell.angle_alpha   90.00
_cell.angle_beta   90.00
_cell.angle_gamma   90.00
#
_symmetry.space_group_name_H-M   'P 1'
#
loop_
_entity.id
_entity.type
_entity.pdbx_description
1 polymer ?
#
loop_
_entity_poly.entity_id
_entity_poly.type
_entity_poly.pdbx_seq_one_letter_code
_entity_poly.pdbx_strand_id
1 'polypeptide(L)'
;MKQSKVSKAIQQYFKNTTLHGFKYLSSVHYVDRSLTSVYGSVVWVVWCCASAWCAGSLCVVLWRRYLQVPALLVLCDDDARTLSYSRYGVPTVAACLPPDVVADMFLHRLSSNSTLTEQIPSSLARVLAGKPTLTDQLELFDDLLASNNTTLAHMMMNHAPNCDEEAIIKCRYQKRMVPCQQLFEKTLTYWGVCCVMRPEKLLPKFNTGLVSRSHTMQSLELVLQCKRGPFPSVCQRKCAEKSCGCRDPLFKHVKSDSELPVCSTARLICLRSHDLKQHENISCSCLPPCRKITTTMVLESNPMNQINNTIDNLFSGIDVARSVVMNLRVNLHHSQVFLLNPTETWVTLLSSLGGVFNMFLGVGLFSALELIYFLMIKLPVAIRKSSEVDHTNKYTTPVTLR
;
A
#
# COMPACT_ATOMS: atom_id res chain seq x y z
N MET A 1 -1.52 57.09 41.68
CA MET A 1 -1.53 55.63 42.02
C MET A 1 -0.14 55.05 41.72
N LYS A 2 0.50 54.36 42.67
CA LYS A 2 1.81 53.71 42.45
C LYS A 2 1.65 52.57 41.44
N GLN A 3 2.31 52.66 40.27
CA GLN A 3 2.34 51.57 39.30
C GLN A 3 3.00 50.33 39.91
N SER A 4 2.30 49.18 39.87
CA SER A 4 2.83 47.89 40.31
C SER A 4 4.11 47.53 39.55
N LYS A 5 5.05 46.85 40.22
CA LYS A 5 6.32 46.38 39.61
C LYS A 5 6.06 45.48 38.39
N VAL A 6 4.94 44.75 38.40
CA VAL A 6 4.48 43.92 37.27
C VAL A 6 4.10 44.78 36.07
N SER A 7 3.37 45.88 36.29
CA SER A 7 2.99 46.81 35.22
C SER A 7 4.22 47.44 34.55
N LYS A 8 5.25 47.80 35.34
CA LYS A 8 6.52 48.31 34.81
C LYS A 8 7.27 47.28 33.95
N ALA A 9 7.30 46.03 34.39
CA ALA A 9 7.94 44.95 33.64
C ALA A 9 7.24 44.68 32.29
N ILE A 10 5.90 44.68 32.26
CA ILE A 10 5.10 44.54 31.04
C ILE A 10 5.31 45.72 30.10
N GLN A 11 5.32 46.95 30.63
CA GLN A 11 5.58 48.15 29.82
C GLN A 11 6.97 48.14 29.19
N GLN A 12 7.99 47.72 29.94
CA GLN A 12 9.35 47.63 29.43
C GLN A 12 9.47 46.60 28.31
N TYR A 13 8.76 45.48 28.42
CA TYR A 13 8.66 44.48 27.36
C TYR A 13 7.95 45.04 26.11
N PHE A 14 6.79 45.68 26.27
CA PHE A 14 6.05 46.24 25.13
C PHE A 14 6.78 47.37 24.39
N LYS A 15 7.70 48.09 25.05
CA LYS A 15 8.54 49.10 24.38
C LYS A 15 9.65 48.48 23.54
N ASN A 16 10.19 47.35 23.98
CA ASN A 16 11.38 46.76 23.40
C ASN A 16 11.09 45.57 22.48
N THR A 17 9.89 45.01 22.54
CA THR A 17 9.50 43.84 21.75
C THR A 17 9.52 44.13 20.26
N THR A 18 9.85 43.10 19.49
CA THR A 18 9.78 43.08 18.02
C THR A 18 8.36 42.76 17.49
N LEU A 19 7.41 42.45 18.38
CA LEU A 19 6.02 42.16 17.99
C LEU A 19 5.34 43.39 17.39
N HIS A 20 4.65 43.17 16.25
CA HIS A 20 3.92 44.23 15.57
C HIS A 20 2.73 44.70 16.42
N GLY A 21 2.50 46.02 16.47
CA GLY A 21 1.38 46.61 17.21
C GLY A 21 1.62 46.81 18.72
N PHE A 22 2.42 45.96 19.38
CA PHE A 22 2.63 46.02 20.83
C PHE A 22 3.34 47.30 21.31
N LYS A 23 4.21 47.89 20.49
CA LYS A 23 4.83 49.20 20.77
C LYS A 23 3.79 50.32 20.89
N TYR A 24 2.74 50.27 20.07
CA TYR A 24 1.66 51.26 20.08
C TYR A 24 0.70 51.03 21.25
N LEU A 25 0.54 49.79 21.71
CA LEU A 25 -0.23 49.44 22.92
C LEU A 25 0.38 50.01 24.21
N SER A 26 1.71 50.18 24.27
CA SER A 26 2.42 50.73 25.44
C SER A 26 2.03 52.18 25.74
N SER A 27 1.52 52.93 24.75
CA SER A 27 1.06 54.31 24.91
C SER A 27 -0.23 54.45 25.74
N VAL A 28 -1.03 53.37 25.86
CA VAL A 28 -2.30 53.32 26.61
C VAL A 28 -2.12 53.62 28.11
N HIS A 29 -0.94 53.32 28.67
CA HIS A 29 -0.68 53.44 30.11
C HIS A 29 -0.07 54.79 30.52
N TYR A 30 0.15 55.71 29.57
CA TYR A 30 0.50 57.09 29.87
C TYR A 30 -0.77 57.82 30.26
N VAL A 31 -0.90 58.10 31.56
CA VAL A 31 -1.91 59.00 32.10
C VAL A 31 -1.57 60.40 31.59
N ASP A 32 -2.13 60.77 30.44
CA ASP A 32 -2.53 62.15 30.24
C ASP A 32 -3.88 62.22 29.53
N ARG A 33 -4.77 63.01 30.13
CA ARG A 33 -6.21 63.04 29.87
C ARG A 33 -6.50 63.97 28.70
N SER A 34 -6.07 63.59 27.50
CA SER A 34 -6.50 64.23 26.25
C SER A 34 -7.37 63.27 25.45
N LEU A 35 -8.61 63.70 25.14
CA LEU A 35 -9.64 62.93 24.43
C LEU A 35 -9.12 62.34 23.10
N THR A 36 -8.16 63.01 22.45
CA THR A 36 -7.55 62.61 21.18
C THR A 36 -6.60 61.40 21.31
N SER A 37 -6.02 61.16 22.49
CA SER A 37 -5.09 60.05 22.75
C SER A 37 -5.81 58.72 22.98
N VAL A 38 -7.00 58.75 23.60
CA VAL A 38 -7.81 57.56 23.88
C VAL A 38 -8.32 56.91 22.59
N TYR A 39 -8.81 57.71 21.63
CA TYR A 39 -9.26 57.19 20.34
C TYR A 39 -8.14 56.49 19.57
N GLY A 40 -6.93 57.06 19.54
CA GLY A 40 -5.78 56.44 18.88
C GLY A 40 -5.41 55.08 19.48
N SER A 41 -5.36 54.99 20.81
CA SER A 41 -5.03 53.76 21.52
C SER A 41 -6.08 52.65 21.33
N VAL A 42 -7.38 52.98 21.33
CA VAL A 42 -8.47 52.01 21.08
C VAL A 42 -8.41 51.47 19.65
N VAL A 43 -8.08 52.30 18.66
CA VAL A 43 -7.94 51.88 17.26
C VAL A 43 -6.83 50.84 17.09
N TRP A 44 -5.67 51.03 17.73
CA TRP A 44 -4.56 50.07 17.67
C TRP A 44 -4.90 48.75 18.36
N VAL A 45 -5.63 48.77 19.50
CA VAL A 45 -6.12 47.57 20.16
C VAL A 45 -7.07 46.80 19.24
N VAL A 46 -8.04 47.48 18.62
CA VAL A 46 -8.99 46.86 17.69
C VAL A 46 -8.27 46.24 16.49
N TRP A 47 -7.28 46.92 15.91
CA TRP A 47 -6.50 46.39 14.80
C TRP A 47 -5.67 45.15 15.18
N CYS A 48 -5.06 45.17 16.37
CA CYS A 48 -4.32 44.01 16.89
C CYS A 48 -5.25 42.82 17.18
N CYS A 49 -6.45 43.07 17.70
CA CYS A 49 -7.45 42.02 17.92
C CYS A 49 -7.96 41.45 16.60
N ALA A 50 -8.22 42.31 15.60
CA ALA A 50 -8.64 41.87 14.27
C ALA A 50 -7.53 41.06 13.56
N SER A 51 -6.27 41.49 13.64
CA SER A 51 -5.15 40.75 13.05
C SER A 51 -4.92 39.41 13.73
N ALA A 52 -5.03 39.34 15.07
CA ALA A 52 -4.94 38.10 15.83
C ALA A 52 -6.10 37.14 15.49
N TRP A 53 -7.33 37.66 15.33
CA TRP A 53 -8.49 36.88 14.90
C TRP A 53 -8.29 36.28 13.51
N CYS A 54 -7.84 37.09 12.54
CA CYS A 54 -7.53 36.64 11.19
C CYS A 54 -6.43 35.55 11.20
N ALA A 55 -5.33 35.79 11.93
CA ALA A 55 -4.25 34.80 12.08
C ALA A 55 -4.76 33.49 12.69
N GLY A 56 -5.56 33.56 13.76
CA GLY A 56 -6.17 32.39 14.38
C GLY A 56 -7.05 31.60 13.42
N SER A 57 -7.90 32.29 12.64
CA SER A 57 -8.77 31.65 11.66
C SER A 57 -7.98 30.91 10.56
N LEU A 58 -6.91 31.52 10.04
CA LEU A 58 -6.03 30.90 9.05
C LEU A 58 -5.27 29.70 9.63
N CYS A 59 -4.77 29.81 10.87
CA CYS A 59 -4.14 28.69 11.56
C CYS A 59 -5.11 27.50 11.71
N VAL A 60 -6.38 27.75 12.04
CA VAL A 60 -7.41 26.70 12.12
C VAL A 60 -7.66 26.07 10.76
N VAL A 61 -7.75 26.86 9.69
CA VAL A 61 -7.93 26.36 8.33
C VAL A 61 -6.74 25.48 7.91
N LEU A 62 -5.51 25.95 8.12
CA LEU A 62 -4.29 25.20 7.80
C LEU A 62 -4.18 23.91 8.62
N TRP A 63 -4.51 23.96 9.92
CA TRP A 63 -4.53 22.78 10.78
C TRP A 63 -5.57 21.75 10.34
N ARG A 64 -6.79 22.19 10.00
CA ARG A 64 -7.83 21.30 9.46
C ARG A 64 -7.38 20.66 8.14
N ARG A 65 -6.77 21.44 7.25
CA ARG A 65 -6.24 20.94 5.98
C ARG A 65 -5.15 19.89 6.20
N TYR A 66 -4.25 20.10 7.16
CA TYR A 66 -3.22 19.12 7.53
C TYR A 66 -3.83 17.81 8.06
N LEU A 67 -4.83 17.89 8.93
CA LEU A 67 -5.52 16.71 9.47
C LEU A 67 -6.28 15.89 8.41
N GLN A 68 -6.66 16.50 7.30
CA GLN A 68 -7.31 15.81 6.18
C GLN A 68 -6.33 14.96 5.34
N VAL A 69 -5.01 15.07 5.58
CA VAL A 69 -3.93 14.36 4.85
C VAL A 69 -4.17 14.34 3.33
N PRO A 70 -4.32 15.52 2.69
CA PRO A 70 -4.62 15.59 1.27
C PRO A 70 -3.48 15.00 0.46
N ALA A 71 -3.79 14.05 -0.43
CA ALA A 71 -2.82 13.40 -1.30
C ALA A 71 -3.16 13.66 -2.78
N LEU A 72 -2.14 13.87 -3.59
CA LEU A 72 -2.24 14.06 -5.03
C LEU A 72 -1.70 12.82 -5.75
N LEU A 73 -2.42 12.37 -6.76
CA LEU A 73 -1.93 11.35 -7.68
C LEU A 73 -1.03 12.01 -8.73
N VAL A 74 0.24 11.63 -8.76
CA VAL A 74 1.23 12.15 -9.71
C VAL A 74 1.53 11.07 -10.75
N LEU A 75 1.42 11.44 -12.02
CA LEU A 75 1.95 10.65 -13.12
C LEU A 75 3.46 10.90 -13.20
N CYS A 76 4.26 9.86 -12.96
CA CYS A 76 5.69 9.91 -13.19
C CYS A 76 5.97 9.40 -14.61
N ASP A 77 6.54 10.27 -15.44
CA ASP A 77 7.20 9.88 -16.68
C ASP A 77 8.63 9.43 -16.32
N ASP A 78 9.03 8.23 -16.72
CA ASP A 78 10.14 7.53 -16.05
C ASP A 78 11.16 6.88 -17.03
N ASP A 79 12.12 7.68 -17.48
CA ASP A 79 13.36 7.19 -18.14
C ASP A 79 14.35 6.54 -17.15
N ALA A 80 14.18 6.71 -15.83
CA ALA A 80 15.15 6.25 -14.81
C ALA A 80 14.69 5.03 -13.99
N ARG A 81 13.39 4.88 -13.65
CA ARG A 81 12.88 3.70 -12.93
C ARG A 81 12.62 2.49 -13.82
N THR A 82 12.57 2.69 -15.13
CA THR A 82 12.55 1.63 -16.16
C THR A 82 13.78 0.71 -16.06
N LEU A 83 14.92 1.17 -15.54
CA LEU A 83 16.09 0.32 -15.27
C LEU A 83 15.85 -0.71 -14.15
N SER A 84 15.04 -0.39 -13.13
CA SER A 84 14.67 -1.36 -12.09
C SER A 84 13.64 -2.36 -12.61
N TYR A 85 12.78 -1.93 -13.53
CA TYR A 85 11.85 -2.81 -14.26
C TYR A 85 12.59 -3.73 -15.24
N SER A 86 13.74 -3.34 -15.79
CA SER A 86 14.59 -4.19 -16.64
C SER A 86 14.96 -5.52 -15.99
N ARG A 87 15.04 -5.58 -14.65
CA ARG A 87 15.26 -6.84 -13.91
C ARG A 87 14.06 -7.82 -13.94
N TYR A 88 12.86 -7.33 -14.26
CA TYR A 88 11.59 -8.08 -14.31
C TYR A 88 10.81 -7.80 -15.62
N GLY A 89 11.54 -7.63 -16.74
CA GLY A 89 11.00 -7.09 -17.99
C GLY A 89 9.82 -7.84 -18.63
N VAL A 90 9.58 -9.09 -18.23
CA VAL A 90 8.48 -9.92 -18.74
C VAL A 90 7.68 -10.44 -17.52
N PRO A 91 6.34 -10.29 -17.50
CA PRO A 91 5.53 -10.83 -16.42
C PRO A 91 5.65 -12.35 -16.38
N THR A 92 5.49 -12.93 -15.19
CA THR A 92 5.41 -14.38 -15.04
C THR A 92 4.20 -14.92 -15.81
N VAL A 93 4.45 -15.79 -16.77
CA VAL A 93 3.42 -16.48 -17.56
C VAL A 93 3.21 -17.86 -16.97
N ALA A 94 1.96 -18.29 -16.85
CA ALA A 94 1.60 -19.65 -16.48
C ALA A 94 0.71 -20.25 -17.57
N ALA A 95 1.11 -21.38 -18.12
CA ALA A 95 0.29 -22.19 -19.00
C ALA A 95 -0.29 -23.35 -18.17
N CYS A 96 -1.61 -23.44 -18.09
CA CYS A 96 -2.30 -24.42 -17.24
C CYS A 96 -2.98 -25.47 -18.09
N LEU A 97 -2.85 -26.74 -17.71
CA LEU A 97 -3.66 -27.79 -18.30
C LEU A 97 -5.06 -27.78 -17.64
N PRO A 98 -6.14 -27.88 -18.42
CA PRO A 98 -7.48 -28.06 -17.88
C PRO A 98 -7.52 -29.29 -16.95
N PRO A 99 -8.15 -29.19 -15.78
CA PRO A 99 -8.08 -30.25 -14.78
C PRO A 99 -8.89 -31.50 -15.12
N ASP A 100 -9.90 -31.39 -15.99
CA ASP A 100 -10.59 -32.52 -16.63
C ASP A 100 -9.62 -33.41 -17.40
N VAL A 101 -8.73 -32.82 -18.19
CA VAL A 101 -7.73 -33.58 -18.97
C VAL A 101 -6.80 -34.36 -18.04
N VAL A 102 -6.35 -33.73 -16.94
CA VAL A 102 -5.49 -34.39 -15.94
C VAL A 102 -6.22 -35.51 -15.20
N ALA A 103 -7.51 -35.31 -14.89
CA ALA A 103 -8.33 -36.31 -14.23
C ALA A 103 -8.60 -37.52 -15.15
N ASP A 104 -8.86 -37.27 -16.43
CA ASP A 104 -9.05 -38.30 -17.44
C ASP A 104 -7.78 -39.16 -17.61
N MET A 105 -6.61 -38.53 -17.67
CA MET A 105 -5.31 -39.24 -17.71
C MET A 105 -5.09 -40.15 -16.48
N PHE A 106 -5.56 -39.73 -15.30
CA PHE A 106 -5.50 -40.55 -14.09
C PHE A 106 -6.46 -41.75 -14.14
N LEU A 107 -7.72 -41.51 -14.51
CA LEU A 107 -8.74 -42.55 -14.59
C LEU A 107 -8.43 -43.59 -15.68
N HIS A 108 -7.93 -43.15 -16.83
CA HIS A 108 -7.50 -44.04 -17.91
C HIS A 108 -6.37 -44.98 -17.49
N ARG A 109 -5.50 -44.57 -16.55
CA ARG A 109 -4.47 -45.47 -15.98
C ARG A 109 -5.00 -46.47 -14.95
N LEU A 110 -6.16 -46.20 -14.34
CA LEU A 110 -6.67 -46.98 -13.22
C LEU A 110 -7.43 -48.25 -13.64
N SER A 111 -8.24 -48.22 -14.71
CA SER A 111 -8.86 -49.43 -15.32
C SER A 111 -9.84 -49.08 -16.45
N SER A 112 -9.82 -49.89 -17.52
CA SER A 112 -10.55 -49.79 -18.79
C SER A 112 -12.08 -50.06 -18.72
N ASN A 113 -12.65 -50.34 -17.55
CA ASN A 113 -14.07 -50.71 -17.46
C ASN A 113 -14.81 -49.90 -16.39
N SER A 114 -15.48 -48.82 -16.80
CA SER A 114 -16.71 -48.34 -16.17
C SER A 114 -17.30 -47.12 -16.90
N THR A 115 -18.62 -46.90 -16.74
CA THR A 115 -19.32 -45.65 -17.06
C THR A 115 -18.93 -44.49 -16.14
N LEU A 116 -18.10 -44.74 -15.12
CA LEU A 116 -17.57 -43.76 -14.16
C LEU A 116 -16.46 -42.87 -14.75
N THR A 117 -15.77 -43.35 -15.78
CA THR A 117 -14.62 -42.66 -16.40
C THR A 117 -15.03 -41.36 -17.10
N GLU A 118 -16.24 -41.25 -17.62
CA GLU A 118 -16.69 -40.05 -18.35
C GLU A 118 -17.23 -38.93 -17.43
N GLN A 119 -17.85 -39.29 -16.31
CA GLN A 119 -18.60 -38.32 -15.49
C GLN A 119 -17.74 -37.67 -14.40
N ILE A 120 -16.73 -38.38 -13.88
CA ILE A 120 -15.84 -37.86 -12.83
C ILE A 120 -14.98 -36.68 -13.32
N PRO A 121 -14.30 -36.71 -14.50
CA PRO A 121 -13.48 -35.60 -14.98
C PRO A 121 -14.28 -34.31 -15.16
N SER A 122 -15.48 -34.43 -15.74
CA SER A 122 -16.36 -33.29 -16.01
C SER A 122 -16.95 -32.71 -14.73
N SER A 123 -17.25 -33.53 -13.73
CA SER A 123 -17.67 -33.08 -12.40
C SER A 123 -16.52 -32.42 -11.62
N LEU A 124 -15.32 -32.98 -11.66
CA LEU A 124 -14.14 -32.38 -11.03
C LEU A 124 -13.77 -31.04 -11.66
N ALA A 125 -13.80 -30.92 -12.99
CA ALA A 125 -13.55 -29.65 -13.66
C ALA A 125 -14.59 -28.58 -13.32
N ARG A 126 -15.86 -28.96 -13.16
CA ARG A 126 -16.90 -28.04 -12.69
C ARG A 126 -16.63 -27.57 -11.27
N VAL A 127 -16.28 -28.47 -10.34
CA VAL A 127 -15.91 -28.10 -8.96
C VAL A 127 -14.69 -27.20 -8.92
N LEU A 128 -13.65 -27.52 -9.70
CA LEU A 128 -12.44 -26.71 -9.78
C LEU A 128 -12.71 -25.34 -10.45
N ALA A 129 -13.72 -25.24 -11.31
CA ALA A 129 -14.23 -23.98 -11.85
C ALA A 129 -15.24 -23.28 -10.93
N GLY A 130 -15.51 -23.80 -9.72
CA GLY A 130 -16.45 -23.24 -8.76
C GLY A 130 -17.93 -23.34 -9.17
N LYS A 131 -18.26 -24.23 -10.10
CA LYS A 131 -19.63 -24.49 -10.55
C LYS A 131 -20.31 -25.54 -9.64
N PRO A 132 -21.63 -25.41 -9.40
CA PRO A 132 -22.38 -26.40 -8.63
C PRO A 132 -22.39 -27.75 -9.37
N THR A 133 -22.24 -28.83 -8.60
CA THR A 133 -22.09 -30.19 -9.12
C THR A 133 -22.71 -31.19 -8.14
N LEU A 134 -23.14 -32.36 -8.62
CA LEU A 134 -23.70 -33.43 -7.78
C LEU A 134 -22.59 -34.00 -6.87
N THR A 135 -22.79 -33.93 -5.55
CA THR A 135 -21.79 -34.28 -4.53
C THR A 135 -21.45 -35.76 -4.51
N ASP A 136 -22.40 -36.64 -4.84
CA ASP A 136 -22.24 -38.10 -4.73
C ASP A 136 -21.10 -38.64 -5.62
N GLN A 137 -20.88 -38.04 -6.80
CA GLN A 137 -19.79 -38.42 -7.70
C GLN A 137 -18.41 -38.00 -7.20
N LEU A 138 -18.35 -36.93 -6.40
CA LEU A 138 -17.12 -36.40 -5.82
C LEU A 138 -16.71 -37.18 -4.57
N GLU A 139 -17.69 -37.61 -3.77
CA GLU A 139 -17.43 -38.50 -2.63
C GLU A 139 -16.83 -39.84 -3.09
N LEU A 140 -17.39 -40.44 -4.15
CA LEU A 140 -16.82 -41.64 -4.75
C LEU A 140 -15.40 -41.42 -5.28
N PHE A 141 -15.10 -40.23 -5.80
CA PHE A 141 -13.77 -39.88 -6.24
C PHE A 141 -12.78 -39.72 -5.08
N ASP A 142 -13.22 -39.13 -3.97
CA ASP A 142 -12.43 -39.06 -2.74
C ASP A 142 -12.13 -40.47 -2.19
N ASP A 143 -13.09 -41.39 -2.23
CA ASP A 143 -12.91 -42.79 -1.83
C ASP A 143 -11.87 -43.49 -2.72
N LEU A 144 -11.89 -43.25 -4.04
CA LEU A 144 -10.90 -43.77 -4.99
C LEU A 144 -9.50 -43.19 -4.74
N LEU A 145 -9.40 -41.93 -4.34
CA LEU A 145 -8.11 -41.33 -3.96
C LEU A 145 -7.59 -41.96 -2.67
N ALA A 146 -8.46 -42.17 -1.69
CA ALA A 146 -8.15 -42.78 -0.41
C ALA A 146 -7.73 -44.25 -0.55
N SER A 147 -8.44 -45.04 -1.38
CA SER A 147 -8.12 -46.46 -1.62
C SER A 147 -6.75 -46.64 -2.27
N ASN A 148 -6.32 -45.66 -3.08
CA ASN A 148 -5.00 -45.66 -3.71
C ASN A 148 -3.92 -44.94 -2.89
N ASN A 149 -4.24 -44.49 -1.66
CA ASN A 149 -3.32 -43.76 -0.78
C ASN A 149 -2.71 -42.50 -1.45
N THR A 150 -3.53 -41.78 -2.23
CA THR A 150 -3.13 -40.56 -2.93
C THR A 150 -4.01 -39.38 -2.52
N THR A 151 -3.48 -38.16 -2.65
CA THR A 151 -4.28 -36.93 -2.47
C THR A 151 -4.57 -36.32 -3.84
N LEU A 152 -5.64 -35.51 -3.95
CA LEU A 152 -5.96 -34.79 -5.17
C LEU A 152 -4.76 -34.01 -5.72
N ALA A 153 -4.04 -33.31 -4.84
CA ALA A 153 -2.84 -32.54 -5.19
C ALA A 153 -1.71 -33.41 -5.75
N HIS A 154 -1.45 -34.55 -5.11
CA HIS A 154 -0.40 -35.46 -5.54
C HIS A 154 -0.77 -36.19 -6.84
N MET A 155 -2.03 -36.59 -6.97
CA MET A 155 -2.59 -37.19 -8.18
C MET A 155 -2.43 -36.24 -9.36
N MET A 156 -2.89 -34.99 -9.22
CA MET A 156 -2.78 -33.99 -10.27
C MET A 156 -1.32 -33.72 -10.64
N MET A 157 -0.43 -33.58 -9.64
CA MET A 157 0.99 -33.28 -9.90
C MET A 157 1.74 -34.43 -10.60
N ASN A 158 1.42 -35.68 -10.29
CA ASN A 158 2.10 -36.85 -10.85
C ASN A 158 1.56 -37.27 -12.22
N HIS A 159 0.26 -37.11 -12.45
CA HIS A 159 -0.39 -37.50 -13.70
C HIS A 159 -0.42 -36.38 -14.73
N ALA A 160 -0.22 -35.13 -14.31
CA ALA A 160 -0.01 -34.05 -15.25
C ALA A 160 1.33 -34.24 -16.00
N PRO A 161 1.32 -34.07 -17.34
CA PRO A 161 2.51 -34.16 -18.17
C PRO A 161 3.55 -33.15 -17.72
N ASN A 162 4.81 -33.39 -18.07
CA ASN A 162 5.85 -32.42 -17.82
C ASN A 162 5.73 -31.23 -18.78
N CYS A 163 6.38 -30.12 -18.44
CA CYS A 163 6.28 -28.89 -19.23
C CYS A 163 7.04 -28.97 -20.56
N ASP A 164 7.85 -30.00 -20.74
CA ASP A 164 8.61 -30.35 -21.92
C ASP A 164 7.84 -31.31 -22.83
N GLU A 165 7.92 -31.05 -24.14
CA GLU A 165 7.51 -31.90 -25.27
C GLU A 165 6.01 -32.19 -25.42
N GLU A 166 5.26 -32.35 -24.33
CA GLU A 166 3.82 -32.64 -24.34
C GLU A 166 2.96 -31.40 -24.08
N ALA A 167 3.30 -30.58 -23.07
CA ALA A 167 2.54 -29.37 -22.76
C ALA A 167 3.05 -28.13 -23.51
N ILE A 168 4.37 -27.99 -23.67
CA ILE A 168 5.00 -26.89 -24.41
C ILE A 168 6.12 -27.46 -25.28
N ILE A 169 5.87 -27.51 -26.60
CA ILE A 169 6.75 -28.19 -27.56
C ILE A 169 8.05 -27.39 -27.79
N LYS A 170 7.93 -26.08 -28.03
CA LYS A 170 9.07 -25.20 -28.35
C LYS A 170 8.96 -23.86 -27.65
N CYS A 171 10.09 -23.37 -27.12
CA CYS A 171 10.16 -22.11 -26.39
C CYS A 171 11.18 -21.17 -27.00
N ARG A 172 10.79 -19.91 -27.13
CA ARG A 172 11.66 -18.82 -27.56
C ARG A 172 11.55 -17.66 -26.57
N TYR A 173 12.65 -17.33 -25.91
CA TYR A 173 12.75 -16.23 -24.96
C TYR A 173 13.71 -15.17 -25.50
N GLN A 174 13.26 -13.91 -25.62
CA GLN A 174 14.06 -12.79 -26.13
C GLN A 174 14.80 -13.12 -27.45
N LYS A 175 14.10 -13.74 -28.41
CA LYS A 175 14.62 -14.20 -29.71
C LYS A 175 15.60 -15.39 -29.67
N ARG A 176 15.92 -15.94 -28.50
CA ARG A 176 16.75 -17.16 -28.37
C ARG A 176 15.87 -18.38 -28.14
N MET A 177 16.13 -19.45 -28.89
CA MET A 177 15.53 -20.75 -28.62
C MET A 177 16.10 -21.27 -27.30
N VAL A 178 15.23 -21.67 -26.39
CA VAL A 178 15.61 -22.22 -25.08
C VAL A 178 14.83 -23.51 -24.83
N PRO A 179 15.42 -24.51 -24.15
CA PRO A 179 14.67 -25.68 -23.72
C PRO A 179 13.53 -25.28 -22.79
N CYS A 180 12.29 -25.71 -23.10
CA CYS A 180 11.11 -25.35 -22.30
C CYS A 180 11.23 -25.81 -20.84
N GLN A 181 11.88 -26.95 -20.59
CA GLN A 181 12.14 -27.49 -19.26
C GLN A 181 12.98 -26.57 -18.36
N GLN A 182 13.84 -25.73 -18.95
CA GLN A 182 14.69 -24.79 -18.19
C GLN A 182 13.96 -23.47 -17.89
N LEU A 183 12.97 -23.12 -18.71
CA LEU A 183 12.21 -21.87 -18.59
C LEU A 183 10.93 -22.05 -17.75
N PHE A 184 10.26 -23.19 -17.89
CA PHE A 184 8.98 -23.48 -17.23
C PHE A 184 9.14 -24.54 -16.15
N GLU A 185 8.50 -24.32 -15.02
CA GLU A 185 8.44 -25.26 -13.91
C GLU A 185 7.00 -25.70 -13.67
N LYS A 186 6.79 -27.02 -13.61
CA LYS A 186 5.50 -27.60 -13.23
C LYS A 186 5.21 -27.25 -11.77
N THR A 187 4.08 -26.61 -11.51
CA THR A 187 3.66 -26.19 -10.17
C THR A 187 2.15 -26.31 -9.99
N LEU A 188 1.73 -26.52 -8.75
CA LEU A 188 0.33 -26.54 -8.38
C LEU A 188 -0.16 -25.10 -8.13
N THR A 189 -1.27 -24.73 -8.75
CA THR A 189 -1.88 -23.41 -8.65
C THR A 189 -3.39 -23.54 -8.36
N TYR A 190 -4.06 -22.41 -8.16
CA TYR A 190 -5.51 -22.41 -7.94
C TYR A 190 -6.32 -22.91 -9.15
N TRP A 191 -5.78 -22.77 -10.37
CA TRP A 191 -6.41 -23.30 -11.60
C TRP A 191 -6.16 -24.80 -11.82
N GLY A 192 -5.24 -25.41 -11.07
CA GLY A 192 -4.74 -26.76 -11.34
C GLY A 192 -3.22 -26.78 -11.53
N VAL A 193 -2.72 -27.77 -12.25
CA VAL A 193 -1.28 -27.90 -12.54
C VAL A 193 -0.91 -27.01 -13.71
N CYS A 194 0.05 -26.12 -13.50
CA CYS A 194 0.50 -25.17 -14.50
C CYS A 194 2.02 -25.17 -14.64
N CYS A 195 2.46 -24.94 -15.87
CA CYS A 195 3.82 -24.63 -16.24
C CYS A 195 4.05 -23.14 -16.05
N VAL A 196 4.73 -22.77 -14.95
CA VAL A 196 4.98 -21.38 -14.56
C VAL A 196 6.39 -20.98 -15.01
N MET A 197 6.47 -19.88 -15.74
CA MET A 197 7.71 -19.32 -16.27
C MET A 197 8.60 -18.79 -15.14
N ARG A 198 9.85 -19.25 -15.06
CA ARG A 198 10.85 -18.82 -14.07
C ARG A 198 12.10 -18.32 -14.80
N PRO A 199 12.06 -17.08 -15.34
CA PRO A 199 13.17 -16.56 -16.13
C PRO A 199 14.47 -16.42 -15.31
N GLU A 200 14.37 -16.31 -13.98
CA GLU A 200 15.51 -16.23 -13.06
C GLU A 200 16.45 -17.44 -13.16
N LYS A 201 15.94 -18.63 -13.51
CA LYS A 201 16.77 -19.83 -13.70
C LYS A 201 17.68 -19.74 -14.93
N LEU A 202 17.36 -18.85 -15.87
CA LEU A 202 18.18 -18.55 -17.06
C LEU A 202 19.21 -17.43 -16.79
N LEU A 203 19.09 -16.72 -15.65
CA LEU A 203 19.95 -15.59 -15.30
C LEU A 203 21.35 -15.90 -14.73
N PRO A 204 21.78 -17.13 -14.35
CA PRO A 204 23.15 -17.31 -13.83
C PRO A 204 24.25 -17.17 -14.90
N LYS A 205 23.92 -16.78 -16.14
CA LYS A 205 24.88 -16.55 -17.24
C LYS A 205 24.94 -15.12 -17.79
N PHE A 206 24.16 -14.18 -17.25
CA PHE A 206 24.27 -12.78 -17.66
C PHE A 206 25.11 -12.00 -16.65
N ASN A 207 26.36 -11.71 -17.03
CA ASN A 207 27.25 -10.82 -16.29
C ASN A 207 26.52 -9.51 -15.97
N THR A 208 26.16 -9.32 -14.71
CA THR A 208 25.73 -8.03 -14.16
C THR A 208 26.95 -7.14 -13.99
N GLY A 209 27.55 -6.74 -15.11
CA GLY A 209 28.55 -5.68 -15.17
C GLY A 209 27.86 -4.38 -15.59
N LEU A 210 28.07 -3.33 -14.77
CA LEU A 210 27.69 -1.93 -15.02
C LEU A 210 26.19 -1.61 -15.05
N VAL A 211 25.64 -1.25 -13.88
CA VAL A 211 25.15 0.13 -13.62
C VAL A 211 25.24 0.37 -12.11
N SER A 212 26.32 1.02 -11.68
CA SER A 212 26.43 1.65 -10.37
C SER A 212 26.63 3.14 -10.59
N ARG A 213 25.98 3.95 -9.73
CA ARG A 213 25.92 5.41 -9.64
C ARG A 213 24.87 6.11 -10.52
N SER A 214 23.84 6.66 -9.88
CA SER A 214 23.97 7.95 -9.19
C SER A 214 22.82 8.12 -8.17
N HIS A 215 23.17 8.21 -6.89
CA HIS A 215 22.26 8.61 -5.83
C HIS A 215 22.11 10.13 -5.86
N THR A 216 20.93 10.64 -6.22
CA THR A 216 20.43 11.94 -5.76
C THR A 216 18.90 11.92 -5.73
N MET A 217 18.33 11.26 -4.72
CA MET A 217 16.96 11.56 -4.29
C MET A 217 16.90 11.53 -2.77
N GLN A 218 16.49 12.65 -2.19
CA GLN A 218 16.16 12.76 -0.77
C GLN A 218 14.86 11.98 -0.53
N SER A 219 14.92 10.97 0.34
CA SER A 219 13.76 10.14 0.69
C SER A 219 13.02 10.77 1.88
N LEU A 220 11.70 10.91 1.73
CA LEU A 220 10.78 11.03 2.84
C LEU A 220 10.15 9.66 3.06
N GLU A 221 10.55 8.97 4.13
CA GLU A 221 9.99 7.68 4.51
C GLU A 221 8.72 7.91 5.34
N LEU A 222 7.57 7.67 4.71
CA LEU A 222 6.27 7.73 5.37
C LEU A 222 5.88 6.32 5.80
N VAL A 223 5.70 6.13 7.11
CA VAL A 223 5.07 4.92 7.65
C VAL A 223 3.56 5.07 7.47
N LEU A 224 3.06 4.65 6.30
CA LEU A 224 1.64 4.38 6.16
C LEU A 224 1.34 3.08 6.92
N GLN A 225 0.27 3.09 7.73
CA GLN A 225 -0.29 1.88 8.35
C GLN A 225 -0.99 1.01 7.29
N CYS A 226 -0.26 0.59 6.27
CA CYS A 226 -0.59 -0.61 5.54
C CYS A 226 -0.15 -1.78 6.42
N LYS A 227 -1.07 -2.69 6.78
CA LYS A 227 -0.66 -3.96 7.37
C LYS A 227 0.30 -4.63 6.39
N ARG A 228 1.52 -4.99 6.80
CA ARG A 228 2.35 -6.01 6.12
C ARG A 228 1.60 -7.34 6.21
N GLY A 229 0.47 -7.42 5.53
CA GLY A 229 -0.37 -8.60 5.42
C GLY A 229 0.02 -9.38 4.17
N PRO A 230 -0.42 -10.65 4.08
CA PRO A 230 -0.36 -11.40 2.84
C PRO A 230 -1.02 -10.61 1.69
N PHE A 231 -0.58 -10.83 0.44
CA PHE A 231 -1.28 -10.31 -0.75
C PHE A 231 -2.80 -10.57 -0.65
N PRO A 232 -3.67 -9.73 -1.24
CA PRO A 232 -5.11 -9.89 -1.15
C PRO A 232 -5.61 -11.30 -1.49
N SER A 233 -5.00 -11.96 -2.48
CA SER A 233 -5.28 -13.34 -2.86
C SER A 233 -5.00 -14.34 -1.73
N VAL A 234 -3.91 -14.18 -1.00
CA VAL A 234 -3.56 -15.04 0.14
C VAL A 234 -4.47 -14.74 1.33
N CYS A 235 -4.85 -13.47 1.56
CA CYS A 235 -5.81 -13.08 2.58
C CYS A 235 -7.19 -13.69 2.33
N GLN A 236 -7.70 -13.55 1.10
CA GLN A 236 -9.00 -14.12 0.69
C GLN A 236 -9.00 -15.64 0.81
N ARG A 237 -7.94 -16.32 0.35
CA ARG A 237 -7.81 -17.78 0.51
C ARG A 237 -7.83 -18.20 1.97
N LYS A 238 -6.99 -17.60 2.84
CA LYS A 238 -6.97 -17.94 4.27
C LYS A 238 -8.33 -17.68 4.95
N CYS A 239 -9.06 -16.66 4.50
CA CYS A 239 -10.42 -16.40 4.99
C CYS A 239 -11.40 -17.48 4.55
N ALA A 240 -11.36 -17.90 3.29
CA ALA A 240 -12.18 -19.00 2.77
C ALA A 240 -11.88 -20.32 3.49
N GLU A 241 -10.60 -20.66 3.71
CA GLU A 241 -10.19 -21.88 4.43
C GLU A 241 -10.72 -21.92 5.87
N LYS A 242 -10.70 -20.77 6.57
CA LYS A 242 -11.27 -20.67 7.92
C LYS A 242 -12.79 -20.77 7.92
N SER A 243 -13.46 -20.20 6.92
CA SER A 243 -14.92 -20.18 6.84
C SER A 243 -15.50 -21.54 6.42
N CYS A 244 -14.83 -22.23 5.49
CA CYS A 244 -15.20 -23.58 5.07
C CYS A 244 -14.66 -24.68 6.00
N GLY A 245 -13.80 -24.34 6.98
CA GLY A 245 -13.26 -25.26 7.98
C GLY A 245 -12.26 -26.29 7.44
N CYS A 246 -11.68 -26.07 6.26
CA CYS A 246 -10.70 -26.98 5.66
C CYS A 246 -9.71 -26.23 4.77
N ARG A 247 -8.52 -26.82 4.56
CA ARG A 247 -7.44 -26.21 3.77
C ARG A 247 -7.47 -26.65 2.31
N ASP A 248 -7.11 -25.74 1.40
CA ASP A 248 -7.05 -26.02 -0.03
C ASP A 248 -5.95 -27.07 -0.32
N PRO A 249 -6.30 -28.25 -0.89
CA PRO A 249 -5.32 -29.25 -1.29
C PRO A 249 -4.37 -28.74 -2.38
N LEU A 250 -4.79 -27.80 -3.24
CA LEU A 250 -3.99 -27.32 -4.36
C LEU A 250 -2.91 -26.30 -3.96
N PHE A 251 -2.85 -25.90 -2.70
CA PHE A 251 -1.85 -24.95 -2.22
C PHE A 251 -0.80 -25.61 -1.34
N LYS A 252 0.48 -25.32 -1.59
CA LYS A 252 1.57 -25.80 -0.74
C LYS A 252 1.59 -25.01 0.57
N HIS A 253 1.17 -25.64 1.65
CA HIS A 253 1.20 -25.04 2.99
C HIS A 253 2.59 -25.17 3.62
N VAL A 254 3.08 -24.09 4.22
CA VAL A 254 4.27 -24.14 5.08
C VAL A 254 3.84 -24.78 6.40
N LYS A 255 4.60 -25.77 6.89
CA LYS A 255 4.27 -26.66 8.04
C LYS A 255 3.88 -25.97 9.37
N SER A 256 3.92 -24.64 9.47
CA SER A 256 3.68 -23.87 10.70
C SER A 256 2.24 -23.33 10.85
N ASP A 257 1.35 -23.51 9.86
CA ASP A 257 -0.01 -22.95 9.82
C ASP A 257 -1.12 -24.02 9.99
N SER A 258 -0.77 -25.28 10.28
CA SER A 258 -1.66 -26.44 10.08
C SER A 258 -2.49 -26.82 11.31
N GLU A 259 -3.59 -26.10 11.54
CA GLU A 259 -4.66 -26.55 12.45
C GLU A 259 -5.85 -27.19 11.70
N LEU A 260 -5.97 -26.98 10.38
CA LEU A 260 -7.14 -27.40 9.57
C LEU A 260 -6.88 -28.67 8.73
N PRO A 261 -7.87 -29.59 8.63
CA PRO A 261 -7.80 -30.77 7.76
C PRO A 261 -7.88 -30.38 6.27
N VAL A 262 -7.36 -31.24 5.38
CA VAL A 262 -7.46 -31.05 3.91
C VAL A 262 -8.91 -31.17 3.48
N CYS A 263 -9.39 -30.27 2.61
CA CYS A 263 -10.74 -30.39 2.05
C CYS A 263 -10.87 -31.63 1.16
N SER A 264 -11.98 -32.35 1.31
CA SER A 264 -12.44 -33.33 0.32
C SER A 264 -12.82 -32.65 -0.99
N THR A 265 -12.85 -33.40 -2.09
CA THR A 265 -13.22 -32.86 -3.40
C THR A 265 -14.64 -32.29 -3.41
N ALA A 266 -15.59 -32.92 -2.70
CA ALA A 266 -16.95 -32.39 -2.55
C ALA A 266 -16.97 -31.01 -1.85
N ARG A 267 -16.10 -30.80 -0.84
CA ARG A 267 -16.02 -29.54 -0.07
C ARG A 267 -15.22 -28.44 -0.77
N LEU A 268 -14.51 -28.74 -1.86
CA LEU A 268 -13.85 -27.72 -2.68
C LEU A 268 -14.84 -26.69 -3.26
N ILE A 269 -16.10 -27.06 -3.44
CA ILE A 269 -17.15 -26.14 -3.91
C ILE A 269 -17.25 -24.92 -2.99
N CYS A 270 -17.18 -25.10 -1.66
CA CYS A 270 -17.21 -23.99 -0.69
C CYS A 270 -15.99 -23.06 -0.84
N LEU A 271 -14.80 -23.62 -1.10
CA LEU A 271 -13.59 -22.81 -1.28
C LEU A 271 -13.59 -22.04 -2.60
N ARG A 272 -14.24 -22.58 -3.64
CA ARG A 272 -14.16 -22.07 -5.02
C ARG A 272 -15.39 -21.36 -5.51
N SER A 273 -16.51 -21.42 -4.78
CA SER A 273 -17.69 -20.62 -5.10
C SER A 273 -17.27 -19.16 -5.13
N HIS A 274 -17.10 -18.67 -6.36
CA HIS A 274 -16.52 -17.36 -6.67
C HIS A 274 -17.41 -16.22 -6.14
N ASP A 275 -18.67 -16.54 -5.85
CA ASP A 275 -19.61 -15.77 -5.05
C ASP A 275 -19.67 -16.32 -3.61
N LEU A 276 -18.87 -15.74 -2.72
CA LEU A 276 -19.09 -15.75 -1.26
C LEU A 276 -20.43 -15.10 -0.84
N LYS A 277 -21.38 -14.94 -1.77
CA LYS A 277 -22.73 -14.43 -1.55
C LYS A 277 -23.77 -15.56 -1.41
N GLN A 278 -23.42 -16.80 -1.77
CA GLN A 278 -24.38 -17.91 -1.78
C GLN A 278 -24.18 -18.90 -0.63
N HIS A 279 -23.15 -18.70 0.21
CA HIS A 279 -23.09 -19.27 1.55
C HIS A 279 -23.16 -18.11 2.55
N GLU A 280 -24.13 -18.17 3.46
CA GLU A 280 -24.54 -17.12 4.38
C GLU A 280 -23.36 -16.39 5.05
N ASN A 281 -23.34 -15.06 4.95
CA ASN A 281 -22.60 -14.13 5.83
C ASN A 281 -21.06 -14.22 5.92
N ILE A 282 -20.33 -14.69 4.90
CA ILE A 282 -18.86 -14.67 4.93
C ILE A 282 -18.30 -13.34 4.40
N SER A 283 -18.07 -12.37 5.29
CA SER A 283 -17.43 -11.08 4.95
C SER A 283 -15.92 -11.08 5.22
N CYS A 284 -15.10 -11.22 4.16
CA CYS A 284 -13.63 -11.13 4.27
C CYS A 284 -13.14 -9.70 4.02
N SER A 285 -12.70 -8.99 5.05
CA SER A 285 -12.12 -7.64 4.92
C SER A 285 -10.61 -7.69 4.67
N CYS A 286 -10.21 -7.78 3.39
CA CYS A 286 -8.79 -7.72 2.98
C CYS A 286 -8.42 -6.32 2.49
N LEU A 287 -7.38 -5.71 3.07
CA LEU A 287 -6.89 -4.40 2.64
C LEU A 287 -6.11 -4.50 1.31
N PRO A 288 -6.16 -3.47 0.45
CA PRO A 288 -5.41 -3.44 -0.79
C PRO A 288 -3.89 -3.30 -0.55
N PRO A 289 -3.05 -3.76 -1.48
CA PRO A 289 -1.60 -3.60 -1.39
C PRO A 289 -1.21 -2.16 -1.74
N CYS A 290 -0.17 -1.62 -1.09
CA CYS A 290 0.31 -0.25 -1.37
C CYS A 290 1.08 -0.15 -2.70
N ARG A 291 1.57 -1.27 -3.25
CA ARG A 291 2.12 -1.37 -4.61
C ARG A 291 1.23 -2.30 -5.43
N LYS A 292 0.57 -1.75 -6.45
CA LYS A 292 -0.26 -2.50 -7.40
C LYS A 292 0.30 -2.32 -8.80
N ILE A 293 0.48 -3.44 -9.51
CA ILE A 293 0.86 -3.45 -10.92
C ILE A 293 -0.36 -3.94 -11.69
N THR A 294 -0.81 -3.16 -12.65
CA THR A 294 -1.91 -3.51 -13.55
C THR A 294 -1.37 -3.64 -14.95
N THR A 295 -1.56 -4.81 -15.55
CA THR A 295 -1.19 -5.08 -16.94
C THR A 295 -2.47 -5.17 -17.76
N THR A 296 -2.56 -4.37 -18.82
CA THR A 296 -3.61 -4.51 -19.83
C THR A 296 -3.15 -5.53 -20.86
N MET A 297 -4.01 -6.51 -21.16
CA MET A 297 -3.72 -7.54 -22.16
C MET A 297 -4.71 -7.41 -23.32
N VAL A 298 -4.20 -7.50 -24.54
CA VAL A 298 -4.98 -7.57 -25.77
C VAL A 298 -4.69 -8.90 -26.43
N LEU A 299 -5.74 -9.63 -26.81
CA LEU A 299 -5.62 -10.93 -27.47
C LEU A 299 -6.01 -10.77 -28.94
N GLU A 300 -5.10 -11.15 -29.83
CA GLU A 300 -5.34 -11.26 -31.26
C GLU A 300 -5.07 -12.71 -31.68
N SER A 301 -5.95 -13.27 -32.50
CA SER A 301 -5.84 -14.64 -32.99
C SER A 301 -5.98 -14.68 -34.51
N ASN A 302 -5.26 -15.61 -35.13
CA ASN A 302 -5.31 -15.85 -36.58
C ASN A 302 -5.07 -17.35 -36.83
N PRO A 303 -5.84 -18.02 -37.70
CA PRO A 303 -5.58 -19.41 -38.06
C PRO A 303 -4.20 -19.61 -38.68
N MET A 304 -3.56 -20.72 -38.33
CA MET A 304 -2.18 -21.02 -38.68
C MET A 304 -2.08 -21.84 -39.98
N ASN A 305 -2.61 -21.34 -41.10
CA ASN A 305 -2.78 -22.16 -42.32
C ASN A 305 -1.56 -22.20 -43.28
N GLN A 306 -0.55 -21.33 -43.12
CA GLN A 306 0.57 -21.15 -44.07
C GLN A 306 1.97 -21.43 -43.49
N ILE A 307 2.12 -22.42 -42.62
CA ILE A 307 3.41 -22.70 -41.95
C ILE A 307 4.48 -23.25 -42.91
N ASN A 308 4.08 -23.98 -43.96
CA ASN A 308 5.02 -24.65 -44.87
C ASN A 308 5.99 -23.68 -45.57
N ASN A 309 5.67 -22.39 -45.65
CA ASN A 309 6.50 -21.36 -46.26
C ASN A 309 7.36 -20.59 -45.23
N THR A 310 7.30 -20.93 -43.95
CA THR A 310 8.02 -20.23 -42.88
C THR A 310 9.39 -20.84 -42.64
N ILE A 311 10.44 -20.00 -42.63
CA ILE A 311 11.85 -20.40 -42.43
C ILE A 311 12.23 -20.40 -40.94
N ASP A 312 11.32 -19.99 -40.05
CA ASP A 312 11.61 -19.83 -38.63
C ASP A 312 11.62 -21.20 -37.92
N ASN A 313 12.76 -21.51 -37.29
CA ASN A 313 13.00 -22.74 -36.52
C ASN A 313 11.95 -23.00 -35.43
N LEU A 314 11.24 -21.96 -34.98
CA LEU A 314 10.12 -22.14 -34.06
C LEU A 314 9.02 -23.02 -34.65
N PHE A 315 8.74 -22.95 -35.95
CA PHE A 315 7.61 -23.64 -36.57
C PHE A 315 7.96 -24.97 -37.25
N SER A 316 9.24 -25.34 -37.32
CA SER A 316 9.67 -26.56 -38.02
C SER A 316 9.08 -27.83 -37.39
N GLY A 317 8.46 -28.70 -38.19
CA GLY A 317 7.96 -30.00 -37.73
C GLY A 317 6.79 -29.95 -36.73
N ILE A 318 6.04 -28.85 -36.68
CA ILE A 318 4.84 -28.73 -35.84
C ILE A 318 3.60 -29.26 -36.57
N ASP A 319 2.75 -30.03 -35.88
CA ASP A 319 1.42 -30.41 -36.37
C ASP A 319 0.42 -29.26 -36.21
N VAL A 320 0.00 -28.67 -37.32
CA VAL A 320 -0.90 -27.50 -37.37
C VAL A 320 -2.25 -27.77 -36.72
N ALA A 321 -2.78 -28.99 -36.86
CA ALA A 321 -4.13 -29.30 -36.40
C ALA A 321 -4.24 -29.38 -34.87
N ARG A 322 -3.12 -29.61 -34.18
CA ARG A 322 -3.07 -29.87 -32.74
C ARG A 322 -2.27 -28.85 -31.95
N SER A 323 -1.73 -27.82 -32.61
CA SER A 323 -0.85 -26.85 -32.00
C SER A 323 -1.41 -25.43 -32.03
N VAL A 324 -1.10 -24.68 -30.98
CA VAL A 324 -1.39 -23.25 -30.89
C VAL A 324 -0.08 -22.54 -30.60
N VAL A 325 0.21 -21.49 -31.37
CA VAL A 325 1.39 -20.65 -31.14
C VAL A 325 0.97 -19.37 -30.44
N MET A 326 1.40 -19.22 -29.18
CA MET A 326 1.17 -18.01 -28.40
C MET A 326 2.40 -17.11 -28.47
N ASN A 327 2.21 -15.87 -28.93
CA ASN A 327 3.26 -14.86 -28.96
C ASN A 327 2.94 -13.75 -27.96
N LEU A 328 3.60 -13.79 -26.81
CA LEU A 328 3.48 -12.74 -25.80
C LEU A 328 4.51 -11.63 -26.06
N ARG A 329 4.04 -10.43 -26.37
CA ARG A 329 4.85 -9.21 -26.47
C ARG A 329 4.48 -8.25 -25.36
N VAL A 330 5.48 -7.70 -24.69
CA VAL A 330 5.31 -6.71 -23.63
C VAL A 330 5.88 -5.39 -24.12
N ASN A 331 5.05 -4.35 -24.17
CA ASN A 331 5.47 -3.01 -24.56
C ASN A 331 5.76 -2.19 -23.31
N LEU A 332 7.05 -1.91 -23.06
CA LEU A 332 7.49 -1.17 -21.87
C LEU A 332 7.47 0.35 -22.06
N HIS A 333 7.47 0.82 -23.32
CA HIS A 333 7.43 2.25 -23.62
C HIS A 333 6.12 2.92 -23.21
N HIS A 334 5.04 2.15 -23.08
CA HIS A 334 3.73 2.64 -22.64
C HIS A 334 3.47 2.40 -21.14
N SER A 335 4.51 2.02 -20.38
CA SER A 335 4.35 1.82 -18.95
C SER A 335 4.24 3.16 -18.23
N GLN A 336 3.23 3.29 -17.38
CA GLN A 336 2.96 4.50 -16.61
C GLN A 336 3.05 4.18 -15.13
N VAL A 337 3.70 5.07 -14.37
CA VAL A 337 3.81 4.94 -12.92
C VAL A 337 3.00 6.05 -12.26
N PHE A 338 2.03 5.65 -11.44
CA PHE A 338 1.26 6.58 -10.62
C PHE A 338 1.76 6.50 -9.18
N LEU A 339 2.13 7.65 -8.62
CA LEU A 339 2.57 7.77 -7.24
C LEU A 339 1.61 8.66 -6.47
N LEU A 340 1.17 8.20 -5.31
CA LEU A 340 0.34 8.98 -4.39
C LEU A 340 1.25 9.72 -3.41
N ASN A 341 1.32 11.04 -3.52
CA ASN A 341 2.15 11.87 -2.65
C ASN A 341 1.28 12.75 -1.74
N PRO A 342 1.59 12.87 -0.44
CA PRO A 342 0.93 13.84 0.42
C PRO A 342 1.30 15.26 -0.04
N THR A 343 0.29 16.11 -0.16
CA THR A 343 0.47 17.53 -0.52
C THR A 343 0.86 18.38 0.68
N GLU A 344 0.43 17.99 1.87
CA GLU A 344 0.74 18.66 3.12
C GLU A 344 1.55 17.73 4.03
N THR A 345 2.71 18.19 4.44
CA THR A 345 3.59 17.53 5.42
C THR A 345 3.69 18.38 6.68
N TRP A 346 4.27 17.84 7.74
CA TRP A 346 4.50 18.64 8.95
C TRP A 346 5.43 19.84 8.67
N VAL A 347 6.34 19.71 7.71
CA VAL A 347 7.27 20.78 7.30
C VAL A 347 6.53 21.89 6.58
N THR A 348 5.62 21.56 5.65
CA THR A 348 4.81 22.57 4.94
C THR A 348 3.85 23.27 5.88
N LEU A 349 3.27 22.54 6.84
CA LEU A 349 2.44 23.11 7.90
C LEU A 349 3.24 24.11 8.75
N LEU A 350 4.42 23.69 9.25
CA LEU A 350 5.27 24.55 10.08
C LEU A 350 5.69 25.81 9.33
N SER A 351 6.07 25.66 8.07
CA SER A 351 6.42 26.79 7.19
C SER A 351 5.24 27.75 6.99
N SER A 352 4.04 27.22 6.74
CA SER A 352 2.83 28.03 6.52
C SER A 352 2.37 28.75 7.79
N LEU A 353 2.37 28.07 8.94
CA LEU A 353 2.05 28.68 10.24
C LEU A 353 3.06 29.78 10.60
N GLY A 354 4.36 29.53 10.40
CA GLY A 354 5.40 30.54 10.56
C GLY A 354 5.16 31.78 9.69
N GLY A 355 4.76 31.57 8.43
CA GLY A 355 4.37 32.66 7.52
C GLY A 355 3.20 33.50 8.04
N VAL A 356 2.14 32.85 8.55
CA VAL A 356 0.97 33.53 9.14
C VAL A 356 1.38 34.36 10.36
N PHE A 357 2.15 33.79 11.29
CA PHE A 357 2.58 34.50 12.50
C PHE A 357 3.51 35.67 12.19
N ASN A 358 4.41 35.53 11.21
CA ASN A 358 5.28 36.61 10.76
C ASN A 358 4.49 37.75 10.10
N MET A 359 3.51 37.43 9.23
CA MET A 359 2.74 38.44 8.50
C MET A 359 1.79 39.24 9.40
N PHE A 360 1.05 38.57 10.31
CA PHE A 360 0.02 39.25 11.12
C PHE A 360 0.52 39.80 12.45
N LEU A 361 1.50 39.15 13.08
CA LEU A 361 1.97 39.50 14.43
C LEU A 361 3.46 39.91 14.47
N GLY A 362 4.22 39.72 13.38
CA GLY A 362 5.66 39.97 13.36
C GLY A 362 6.45 39.00 14.24
N VAL A 363 5.88 37.83 14.54
CA VAL A 363 6.52 36.82 15.40
C VAL A 363 7.49 36.00 14.54
N GLY A 364 8.78 36.23 14.72
CA GLY A 364 9.85 35.34 14.26
C GLY A 364 10.36 34.42 15.38
N LEU A 365 11.36 33.59 15.06
CA LEU A 365 12.00 32.70 16.03
C LEU A 365 12.60 33.46 17.23
N PHE A 366 13.33 34.55 16.98
CA PHE A 366 13.93 35.36 18.04
C PHE A 366 12.87 36.09 18.87
N SER A 367 11.80 36.59 18.25
CA SER A 367 10.66 37.21 18.94
C SER A 367 9.95 36.21 19.87
N ALA A 368 9.80 34.96 19.43
CA ALA A 368 9.21 33.89 20.24
C ALA A 368 10.11 33.53 21.43
N LEU A 369 11.42 33.43 21.24
CA LEU A 369 12.37 33.20 22.33
C LEU A 369 12.37 34.37 23.34
N GLU A 370 12.28 35.61 22.87
CA GLU A 370 12.17 36.79 23.72
C GLU A 370 10.88 36.77 24.56
N LEU A 371 9.75 36.39 23.94
CA LEU A 371 8.47 36.21 24.62
C LEU A 371 8.52 35.10 25.67
N ILE A 372 9.09 33.94 25.34
CA ILE A 372 9.25 32.82 26.28
C ILE A 372 10.14 33.22 27.46
N TYR A 373 11.27 33.88 27.20
CA TYR A 373 12.15 34.40 28.24
C TYR A 373 11.42 35.39 29.16
N PHE A 374 10.60 36.28 28.58
CA PHE A 374 9.80 37.20 29.35
C PHE A 374 8.76 36.48 30.22
N LEU A 375 8.00 35.54 29.65
CA LEU A 375 6.93 34.81 30.35
C LEU A 375 7.45 33.85 31.42
N MET A 376 8.58 33.17 31.19
CA MET A 376 9.12 32.15 32.08
C MET A 376 10.05 32.71 33.15
N ILE A 377 10.78 33.80 32.88
CA ILE A 377 11.80 34.34 33.80
C ILE A 377 11.39 35.72 34.32
N LYS A 378 11.22 36.70 33.43
CA LYS A 378 11.02 38.10 33.86
C LYS A 378 9.68 38.30 34.58
N LEU A 379 8.61 37.71 34.07
CA LEU A 379 7.26 37.85 34.62
C LEU A 379 7.10 37.17 36.00
N PRO A 380 7.54 35.91 36.22
CA PRO A 380 7.45 35.28 37.54
C PRO A 380 8.34 35.95 38.59
N VAL A 381 9.53 36.42 38.22
CA VAL A 381 10.41 37.19 39.12
C VAL A 381 9.76 38.53 39.51
N ALA A 382 9.11 39.22 38.57
CA ALA A 382 8.39 40.45 38.85
C ALA A 382 7.18 40.21 39.78
N ILE A 383 6.45 39.11 39.60
CA ILE A 383 5.33 38.69 40.46
C ILE A 383 5.83 38.39 41.88
N ARG A 384 6.87 37.56 42.04
CA ARG A 384 7.47 37.25 43.36
C ARG A 384 7.92 38.51 44.10
N LYS A 385 8.64 39.41 43.41
CA LYS A 385 9.12 40.67 43.98
C LYS A 385 8.00 41.68 44.29
N SER A 386 6.81 41.50 43.72
CA SER A 386 5.62 42.28 44.06
C SER A 386 4.92 41.73 45.31
N SER A 387 4.87 40.40 45.46
CA SER A 387 4.31 39.72 46.64
C SER A 387 5.10 39.99 47.92
N GLU A 388 6.42 40.10 47.82
CA GLU A 388 7.30 40.29 48.99
C GLU A 388 7.21 41.72 49.58
N VAL A 389 6.91 42.72 48.75
CA VAL A 389 6.71 44.11 49.18
C VAL A 389 5.38 44.30 49.90
N ASP A 390 4.35 43.55 49.50
CA ASP A 390 3.04 43.62 50.14
C ASP A 390 3.08 43.01 51.55
N HIS A 391 3.93 41.99 51.76
CA HIS A 391 4.20 41.42 53.08
C HIS A 391 4.97 42.37 54.01
N THR A 392 5.98 43.10 53.51
CA THR A 392 6.76 44.03 54.35
C THR A 392 5.97 45.27 54.76
N ASN A 393 5.06 45.76 53.93
CA ASN A 393 4.22 46.91 54.26
C ASN A 393 3.14 46.60 55.33
N LYS A 394 2.84 45.33 55.62
CA LYS A 394 1.90 44.94 56.68
C LYS A 394 2.50 44.98 58.09
N TYR A 395 3.82 44.99 58.24
CA TYR A 395 4.49 44.93 59.56
C TYR A 395 5.04 46.25 60.08
N THR A 396 4.93 47.35 59.32
CA THR A 396 5.47 48.66 59.73
C THR A 396 4.32 49.63 60.06
N THR A 397 3.73 49.50 61.25
CA THR A 397 2.94 50.58 61.86
C THR A 397 3.87 51.62 62.50
N PRO A 398 3.64 52.93 62.33
CA PRO A 398 4.49 53.96 62.92
C PRO A 398 4.24 54.05 64.44
N VAL A 399 5.29 53.87 65.23
CA VAL A 399 5.29 54.22 66.67
C VAL A 399 5.41 55.74 66.78
N THR A 400 4.29 56.42 67.02
CA THR A 400 4.28 57.79 67.54
C THR A 400 4.69 57.75 69.01
N LEU A 401 5.90 58.25 69.32
CA LEU A 401 6.31 58.58 70.68
C LEU A 401 6.12 60.08 70.91
N ARG A 402 5.51 60.36 72.06
CA ARG A 402 5.02 61.63 72.60
C ARG A 402 6.07 62.71 72.73
#